data_AF-A0A434CJ11-F1
#
_entry.id   AF-A0A434CJ11-F1
#
_cell.length_a   1.000
_cell.length_b   1.000
_cell.length_c   1.000
_cell.angle_alpha   90.00
_cell.angle_beta   90.00
_cell.angle_gamma   90.00
#
_symmetry.space_group_name_H-M   'P 1'
#
loop_
_entity.id
_entity.type
_entity.pdbx_description
1 polymer ?
#
loop_
_entity_poly.entity_id
_entity_poly.type
_entity_poly.pdbx_seq_one_letter_code
_entity_poly.pdbx_strand_id
1 'polypeptide(L)'
;MPGGRPHILALLGATLALMPGMAISGSVDVRVTSAIPMPGAAIALPDLQDRTRQAPLPDVAPLKSGLDALAAGDSPRARGVRNALPAQSLDQHILAWAIALYGGDKVPSGDITAAAKMLPNWPGTVALRRNSERALYRENPAPDIVIRAFDGSQPQTFEGVMVLARAYVASGNIKAARSVLSPFWRTAILEARDEA
;
A
#
# COMPACT_ATOMS: atom_id res chain seq x y z
N MET A 1 31.87 -33.01 23.28
CA MET A 1 32.79 -33.30 22.17
C MET A 1 32.11 -34.24 21.19
N PRO A 2 32.37 -34.14 19.88
CA PRO A 2 32.39 -32.96 18.99
C PRO A 2 31.21 -33.08 17.98
N GLY A 3 30.84 -32.20 17.06
CA GLY A 3 31.49 -31.18 16.22
C GLY A 3 30.73 -31.26 14.87
N GLY A 4 30.50 -30.23 14.05
CA GLY A 4 30.97 -28.85 14.06
C GLY A 4 30.13 -27.98 13.12
N ARG A 5 30.45 -26.68 13.15
CA ARG A 5 30.15 -25.67 12.11
C ARG A 5 31.35 -25.63 11.12
N PRO A 6 31.43 -24.66 10.20
CA PRO A 6 30.64 -24.42 8.98
C PRO A 6 31.57 -24.50 7.73
N HIS A 7 31.01 -24.44 6.52
CA HIS A 7 31.83 -24.21 5.31
C HIS A 7 31.56 -22.82 4.73
N ILE A 8 32.53 -21.93 4.94
CA ILE A 8 32.80 -20.76 4.13
C ILE A 8 33.84 -21.21 3.10
N LEU A 9 33.58 -21.00 1.81
CA LEU A 9 34.61 -20.98 0.78
C LEU A 9 34.38 -19.74 -0.08
N ALA A 10 35.29 -18.79 0.11
CA ALA A 10 35.56 -17.71 -0.80
C ALA A 10 36.27 -18.26 -2.04
N LEU A 11 36.00 -17.67 -3.21
CA LEU A 11 36.95 -17.70 -4.32
C LEU A 11 36.86 -16.40 -5.12
N LEU A 12 38.01 -15.73 -5.16
CA LEU A 12 38.34 -14.59 -6.00
C LEU A 12 38.11 -14.91 -7.48
N GLY A 13 37.71 -13.88 -8.21
CA GLY A 13 37.82 -13.84 -9.67
C GLY A 13 37.83 -12.39 -10.14
N ALA A 14 38.97 -11.72 -9.98
CA ALA A 14 39.25 -10.45 -10.64
C ALA A 14 39.74 -10.74 -12.06
N THR A 15 39.00 -10.27 -13.07
CA THR A 15 39.51 -10.12 -14.43
C THR A 15 39.12 -8.74 -14.95
N LEU A 16 40.08 -7.82 -14.84
CA LEU A 16 40.11 -6.59 -15.61
C LEU A 16 40.55 -6.96 -17.03
N ALA A 17 39.67 -6.79 -18.02
CA ALA A 17 40.02 -6.85 -19.43
C ALA A 17 39.54 -5.59 -20.14
N LEU A 18 40.41 -5.12 -21.00
CA LEU A 18 40.53 -3.79 -21.57
C LEU A 18 40.11 -3.84 -23.05
N MET A 19 39.53 -2.73 -23.54
CA MET A 19 39.31 -2.33 -24.96
C MET A 19 38.08 -2.89 -25.70
N PRO A 20 37.63 -2.26 -26.82
CA PRO A 20 37.57 -0.85 -27.22
C PRO A 20 36.15 -0.41 -27.64
N GLY A 21 35.98 0.87 -27.95
CA GLY A 21 34.69 1.47 -28.31
C GLY A 21 34.08 0.99 -29.63
N MET A 22 32.75 1.04 -29.69
CA MET A 22 32.00 1.21 -30.92
C MET A 22 30.71 1.98 -30.60
N ALA A 23 30.67 3.23 -31.04
CA ALA A 23 29.46 4.02 -31.07
C ALA A 23 28.51 3.40 -32.09
N ILE A 24 27.47 2.71 -31.63
CA ILE A 24 26.33 2.36 -32.47
C ILE A 24 25.34 3.52 -32.36
N SER A 25 25.54 4.50 -33.24
CA SER A 25 24.50 5.45 -33.60
C SER A 25 23.44 4.66 -34.37
N GLY A 26 22.49 4.07 -33.63
CA GLY A 26 21.30 3.47 -34.21
C GLY A 26 20.35 4.58 -34.59
N SER A 27 20.39 5.02 -35.85
CA SER A 27 19.30 5.80 -36.43
C SER A 27 18.05 4.93 -36.44
N VAL A 28 17.16 5.14 -35.47
CA VAL A 28 15.79 4.62 -35.56
C VAL A 28 15.14 5.38 -36.71
N ASP A 29 14.93 4.69 -37.83
CA ASP A 29 14.03 5.14 -38.89
C ASP A 29 12.63 5.32 -38.29
N VAL A 30 12.33 6.55 -37.88
CA VAL A 30 10.95 6.96 -37.63
C VAL A 30 10.29 7.02 -39.00
N ARG A 31 9.68 5.90 -39.42
CA ARG A 31 8.66 5.94 -40.47
C ARG A 31 7.54 6.85 -39.99
N VAL A 32 7.59 8.10 -40.42
CA VAL A 32 6.46 9.02 -40.38
C VAL A 32 5.37 8.38 -41.23
N THR A 33 4.34 7.85 -40.58
CA THR A 33 3.10 7.52 -41.29
C THR A 33 2.55 8.83 -41.83
N SER A 34 2.49 8.96 -43.16
CA SER A 34 2.02 10.18 -43.80
C SER A 34 0.53 10.35 -43.48
N ALA A 35 0.18 11.37 -42.71
CA ALA A 35 -1.20 11.79 -42.55
C ALA A 35 -1.71 12.35 -43.90
N ILE A 36 -2.90 11.91 -44.31
CA ILE A 36 -3.60 12.46 -45.48
C ILE A 36 -3.91 13.94 -45.20
N PRO A 37 -3.50 14.89 -46.06
CA PRO A 37 -3.86 16.28 -45.87
C PRO A 37 -5.35 16.46 -46.17
N MET A 38 -6.12 16.82 -45.14
CA MET A 38 -7.48 17.31 -45.32
C MET A 38 -7.42 18.73 -45.93
N PRO A 39 -8.08 19.00 -47.07
CA PRO A 39 -8.19 20.35 -47.58
C PRO A 39 -9.07 21.18 -46.65
N GLY A 40 -8.64 22.42 -46.39
CA GLY A 40 -9.19 23.28 -45.35
C GLY A 40 -10.70 23.53 -45.46
N ALA A 41 -11.39 23.29 -44.36
CA ALA A 41 -12.51 24.11 -43.95
C ALA A 41 -12.00 25.03 -42.84
N ALA A 42 -11.45 26.17 -43.25
CA ALA A 42 -11.18 27.28 -42.35
C ALA A 42 -12.53 27.84 -41.87
N ILE A 43 -13.05 27.27 -40.77
CA ILE A 43 -13.96 28.00 -39.89
C ILE A 43 -13.05 28.48 -38.76
N ALA A 44 -12.65 29.75 -38.82
CA ALA A 44 -11.98 30.40 -37.71
C ALA A 44 -12.97 30.48 -36.55
N LEU A 45 -12.91 29.52 -35.63
CA LEU A 45 -13.49 29.62 -34.29
C LEU A 45 -12.38 30.11 -33.35
N PRO A 46 -12.32 31.42 -33.03
CA PRO A 46 -11.33 31.95 -32.12
C PRO A 46 -11.76 31.64 -30.68
N ASP A 47 -11.59 30.39 -30.22
CA ASP A 47 -11.62 30.09 -28.77
C ASP A 47 -11.13 28.69 -28.36
N LEU A 48 -11.06 27.71 -29.28
CA LEU A 48 -10.76 26.32 -28.90
C LEU A 48 -9.27 26.00 -28.77
N GLN A 49 -8.40 26.78 -29.44
CA GLN A 49 -6.95 26.59 -29.36
C GLN A 49 -6.33 27.15 -28.07
N ASP A 50 -7.00 28.09 -27.39
CA ASP A 50 -6.49 28.71 -26.17
C ASP A 50 -6.82 27.85 -24.93
N ARG A 51 -8.02 27.23 -24.92
CA ARG A 51 -8.46 26.34 -23.83
C ARG A 51 -7.64 25.06 -23.68
N THR A 52 -6.93 24.63 -24.73
CA THR A 52 -6.10 23.41 -24.71
C THR A 52 -4.64 23.66 -24.30
N ARG A 53 -4.18 24.91 -24.25
CA ARG A 53 -2.80 25.26 -23.85
C ARG A 53 -2.65 25.68 -22.38
N GLN A 54 -3.76 25.88 -21.67
CA GLN A 54 -3.76 26.47 -20.32
C GLN A 54 -4.27 25.53 -19.22
N ALA A 55 -4.51 24.24 -19.50
CA ALA A 55 -4.73 23.29 -18.41
C ALA A 55 -3.41 23.14 -17.63
N PRO A 56 -3.35 23.52 -16.34
CA PRO A 56 -2.16 23.32 -15.54
C PRO A 56 -1.83 21.82 -15.52
N LEU A 57 -0.55 21.47 -15.74
CA LEU A 57 -0.10 20.09 -15.54
C LEU A 57 -0.39 19.68 -14.08
N PRO A 58 -0.77 18.42 -13.81
CA PRO A 58 -0.97 17.94 -12.45
C PRO A 58 0.31 18.19 -11.63
N ASP A 59 0.19 18.95 -10.54
CA ASP A 59 1.31 19.19 -9.63
C ASP A 59 1.54 17.96 -8.75
N VAL A 60 2.69 17.32 -8.93
CA VAL A 60 3.12 16.12 -8.18
C VAL A 60 3.78 16.46 -6.83
N ALA A 61 4.07 17.74 -6.56
CA ALA A 61 4.77 18.15 -5.34
C ALA A 61 4.02 17.76 -4.06
N PRO A 62 2.67 17.87 -3.96
CA PRO A 62 1.94 17.42 -2.78
C PRO A 62 2.07 15.91 -2.56
N LEU A 63 1.92 15.10 -3.62
CA LEU A 63 2.09 13.65 -3.53
C LEU A 63 3.50 13.30 -3.02
N LYS A 64 4.54 13.91 -3.61
CA LYS A 64 5.92 13.70 -3.19
C LYS A 64 6.10 14.06 -1.70
N SER A 65 5.59 15.20 -1.26
CA SER A 65 5.69 15.61 0.14
C SER A 65 5.00 14.62 1.10
N GLY A 66 3.89 14.00 0.68
CA GLY A 66 3.21 12.97 1.47
C GLY A 66 4.03 11.69 1.58
N LEU A 67 4.65 11.26 0.49
CA LEU A 67 5.52 10.09 0.45
C LEU A 67 6.83 10.32 1.24
N ASP A 68 7.41 11.52 1.15
CA ASP A 68 8.59 11.90 1.95
C ASP A 68 8.27 11.85 3.46
N ALA A 69 7.09 12.36 3.86
CA ALA A 69 6.64 12.29 5.24
C ALA A 69 6.45 10.84 5.71
N LEU A 70 5.91 9.98 4.86
CA LEU A 70 5.75 8.56 5.14
C LEU A 70 7.11 7.86 5.29
N ALA A 71 8.07 8.15 4.41
CA ALA A 71 9.44 7.63 4.49
C ALA A 71 10.17 8.07 5.77
N ALA A 72 9.84 9.26 6.29
CA ALA A 72 10.32 9.76 7.57
C ALA A 72 9.58 9.17 8.80
N GLY A 73 8.59 8.29 8.61
CA GLY A 73 7.77 7.73 9.69
C GLY A 73 6.74 8.72 10.28
N ASP A 74 6.47 9.81 9.58
CA ASP A 74 5.50 10.84 9.95
C ASP A 74 4.13 10.58 9.28
N SER A 75 3.49 9.50 9.73
CA SER A 75 2.15 9.10 9.28
C SER A 75 1.09 10.19 9.54
N PRO A 76 1.11 10.96 10.64
CA PRO A 76 0.23 12.11 10.81
C PRO A 76 0.36 13.15 9.69
N ARG A 77 1.59 13.57 9.35
CA ARG A 77 1.81 14.51 8.24
C ARG A 77 1.40 13.93 6.90
N ALA A 78 1.76 12.67 6.61
CA ALA A 78 1.36 12.00 5.38
C ALA A 78 -0.17 11.97 5.21
N ARG A 79 -0.92 11.70 6.30
CA ARG A 79 -2.39 11.77 6.30
C ARG A 79 -2.92 13.18 6.08
N GLY A 80 -2.28 14.19 6.68
CA GLY A 80 -2.62 15.60 6.43
C GLY A 80 -2.52 15.95 4.95
N VAL A 81 -1.42 15.55 4.30
CA VAL A 81 -1.21 15.75 2.85
C VAL A 81 -2.26 14.98 2.03
N ARG A 82 -2.54 13.71 2.36
CA ARG A 82 -3.59 12.91 1.70
C ARG A 82 -4.95 13.61 1.72
N ASN A 83 -5.30 14.23 2.84
CA ASN A 83 -6.59 14.90 3.00
C ASN A 83 -6.65 16.24 2.24
N ALA A 84 -5.51 16.84 1.91
CA ALA A 84 -5.41 18.07 1.11
C ALA A 84 -5.40 17.81 -0.40
N LEU A 85 -5.07 16.58 -0.83
CA LEU A 85 -5.14 16.18 -2.23
C LEU A 85 -6.60 16.16 -2.73
N PRO A 86 -6.84 16.41 -4.03
CA PRO A 86 -8.18 16.37 -4.59
C PRO A 86 -8.88 15.03 -4.31
N ALA A 87 -10.13 15.10 -3.89
CA ALA A 87 -10.90 13.90 -3.56
C ALA A 87 -11.01 12.96 -4.76
N GLN A 88 -10.81 11.66 -4.52
CA GLN A 88 -10.82 10.60 -5.54
C GLN A 88 -9.76 10.75 -6.65
N SER A 89 -8.75 11.60 -6.46
CA SER A 89 -7.60 11.65 -7.35
C SER A 89 -6.71 10.42 -7.19
N LEU A 90 -6.00 10.08 -8.27
CA LEU A 90 -4.99 9.02 -8.25
C LEU A 90 -3.94 9.28 -7.16
N ASP A 91 -3.50 10.53 -6.99
CA ASP A 91 -2.53 10.92 -5.96
C ASP A 91 -3.06 10.64 -4.55
N GLN A 92 -4.33 10.97 -4.29
CA GLN A 92 -4.97 10.66 -3.02
C GLN A 92 -5.03 9.15 -2.80
N HIS A 93 -5.35 8.37 -3.83
CA HIS A 93 -5.40 6.90 -3.76
C HIS A 93 -4.02 6.30 -3.51
N ILE A 94 -2.98 6.75 -4.21
CA ILE A 94 -1.59 6.31 -4.01
C ILE A 94 -1.17 6.57 -2.57
N LEU A 95 -1.41 7.78 -2.06
CA LEU A 95 -0.98 8.14 -0.71
C LEU A 95 -1.81 7.41 0.35
N ALA A 96 -3.12 7.22 0.15
CA ALA A 96 -3.97 6.43 1.03
C ALA A 96 -3.48 4.97 1.13
N TRP A 97 -3.18 4.35 -0.01
CA TRP A 97 -2.62 3.01 -0.09
C TRP A 97 -1.25 2.91 0.59
N ALA A 98 -0.33 3.85 0.29
CA ALA A 98 1.00 3.85 0.87
C ALA A 98 0.97 4.01 2.40
N ILE A 99 0.13 4.92 2.91
CA ILE A 99 -0.09 5.08 4.36
C ILE A 99 -0.63 3.79 4.97
N ALA A 100 -1.62 3.16 4.34
CA ALA A 100 -2.24 1.94 4.86
C ALA A 100 -1.26 0.75 4.89
N LEU A 101 -0.30 0.70 3.98
CA LEU A 101 0.69 -0.38 3.87
C LEU A 101 1.92 -0.14 4.75
N TYR A 102 2.42 1.10 4.79
CA TYR A 102 3.74 1.43 5.36
C TYR A 102 3.70 2.44 6.53
N GLY A 103 2.55 3.02 6.85
CA GLY A 103 2.48 4.06 7.89
C GLY A 103 2.64 3.56 9.33
N GLY A 104 2.83 2.26 9.53
CA GLY A 104 3.16 1.67 10.84
C GLY A 104 2.07 1.85 11.89
N ASP A 105 2.48 1.88 13.16
CA ASP A 105 1.55 1.76 14.29
C ASP A 105 0.65 2.99 14.52
N LYS A 106 1.01 4.12 13.91
CA LYS A 106 0.29 5.40 14.04
C LYS A 106 -0.88 5.55 13.05
N VAL A 107 -1.11 4.57 12.18
CA VAL A 107 -2.23 4.59 11.23
C VAL A 107 -3.45 3.89 11.83
N PRO A 108 -4.60 4.58 11.88
CA PRO A 108 -5.83 3.99 12.38
C PRO A 108 -6.38 2.85 11.52
N SER A 109 -7.06 1.90 12.16
CA SER A 109 -7.74 0.78 11.50
C SER A 109 -8.77 1.25 10.47
N GLY A 110 -9.47 2.35 10.77
CA GLY A 110 -10.44 2.98 9.87
C GLY A 110 -9.80 3.54 8.59
N ASP A 111 -8.63 4.18 8.69
CA ASP A 111 -7.88 4.70 7.54
C ASP A 111 -7.44 3.54 6.61
N ILE A 112 -6.95 2.43 7.19
CA ILE A 112 -6.52 1.24 6.45
C ILE A 112 -7.71 0.56 5.77
N THR A 113 -8.83 0.42 6.49
CA THR A 113 -10.05 -0.19 5.96
C THR A 113 -10.67 0.65 4.85
N ALA A 114 -10.66 1.99 4.98
CA ALA A 114 -11.12 2.90 3.94
C ALA A 114 -10.28 2.76 2.67
N ALA A 115 -8.95 2.70 2.80
CA ALA A 115 -8.06 2.46 1.66
C ALA A 115 -8.36 1.12 0.98
N ALA A 116 -8.52 0.03 1.74
CA ALA A 116 -8.84 -1.29 1.20
C ALA A 116 -10.19 -1.34 0.46
N LYS A 117 -11.22 -0.64 0.99
CA LYS A 117 -12.55 -0.56 0.36
C LYS A 117 -12.55 0.26 -0.93
N MET A 118 -11.82 1.37 -0.92
CA MET A 118 -11.69 2.24 -2.10
C MET A 118 -10.86 1.58 -3.22
N LEU A 119 -9.94 0.67 -2.86
CA LEU A 119 -8.94 0.10 -3.74
C LEU A 119 -8.94 -1.45 -3.73
N PRO A 120 -10.06 -2.12 -4.08
CA PRO A 120 -10.21 -3.58 -3.90
C PRO A 120 -9.27 -4.44 -4.77
N ASN A 121 -8.82 -3.93 -5.91
CA ASN A 121 -7.96 -4.65 -6.86
C ASN A 121 -6.51 -4.17 -6.85
N TRP A 122 -6.13 -3.41 -5.82
CA TRP A 122 -4.77 -2.89 -5.70
C TRP A 122 -3.84 -3.92 -5.06
N PRO A 123 -2.52 -3.82 -5.31
CA PRO A 123 -1.55 -4.71 -4.69
C PRO A 123 -1.59 -4.62 -3.16
N GLY A 124 -1.30 -5.74 -2.49
CA GLY A 124 -1.12 -5.75 -1.03
C GLY A 124 -2.40 -5.72 -0.20
N THR A 125 -3.58 -5.99 -0.77
CA THR A 125 -4.87 -6.04 -0.04
C THR A 125 -4.85 -6.98 1.17
N VAL A 126 -4.15 -8.12 1.09
CA VAL A 126 -3.92 -9.04 2.22
C VAL A 126 -3.10 -8.37 3.32
N ALA A 127 -2.06 -7.60 2.96
CA ALA A 127 -1.26 -6.87 3.94
C ALA A 127 -2.08 -5.74 4.59
N LEU A 128 -2.90 -5.02 3.81
CA LEU A 128 -3.85 -4.04 4.34
C LEU A 128 -4.81 -4.67 5.35
N ARG A 129 -5.37 -5.86 5.07
CA ARG A 129 -6.23 -6.58 6.03
C ARG A 129 -5.48 -6.89 7.33
N ARG A 130 -4.26 -7.42 7.25
CA ARG A 130 -3.46 -7.73 8.44
C ARG A 130 -3.09 -6.46 9.22
N ASN A 131 -2.80 -5.36 8.53
CA ASN A 131 -2.51 -4.07 9.16
C ASN A 131 -3.74 -3.50 9.86
N SER A 132 -4.94 -3.62 9.27
CA SER A 132 -6.17 -3.14 9.91
C SER A 132 -6.49 -3.94 11.17
N GLU A 133 -6.28 -5.25 11.17
CA GLU A 133 -6.45 -6.10 12.36
C GLU A 133 -5.52 -5.69 13.51
N ARG A 134 -4.24 -5.49 13.23
CA ARG A 134 -3.25 -5.02 14.22
C ARG A 134 -3.61 -3.64 14.77
N ALA A 135 -4.02 -2.71 13.89
CA ALA A 135 -4.46 -1.39 14.31
C ALA A 135 -5.73 -1.46 15.19
N LEU A 136 -6.69 -2.30 14.81
CA LEU A 136 -7.94 -2.49 15.56
C LEU A 136 -7.67 -3.07 16.96
N TYR A 137 -6.72 -4.00 17.08
CA TYR A 137 -6.28 -4.52 18.38
C TYR A 137 -5.66 -3.43 19.26
N ARG A 138 -4.80 -2.56 18.70
CA ARG A 138 -4.20 -1.44 19.45
C ARG A 138 -5.21 -0.39 19.87
N GLU A 139 -6.17 -0.09 19.00
CA GLU A 139 -7.24 0.87 19.26
C GLU A 139 -8.24 0.36 20.31
N ASN A 140 -8.42 -0.96 20.38
CA ASN A 140 -9.35 -1.64 21.28
C ASN A 140 -10.74 -0.95 21.36
N PRO A 141 -11.44 -0.74 20.22
CA PRO A 141 -12.72 -0.05 20.22
C PRO A 141 -13.83 -0.94 20.81
N ALA A 142 -15.04 -0.37 20.92
CA ALA A 142 -16.21 -1.09 21.44
C ALA A 142 -16.50 -2.39 20.66
N PRO A 143 -17.07 -3.43 21.33
CA PRO A 143 -17.28 -4.74 20.72
C PRO A 143 -18.08 -4.72 19.40
N ASP A 144 -19.09 -3.85 19.28
CA ASP A 144 -19.91 -3.73 18.08
C ASP A 144 -19.12 -3.19 16.88
N ILE A 145 -18.17 -2.28 17.13
CA ILE A 145 -17.27 -1.73 16.12
C ILE A 145 -16.30 -2.81 15.64
N VAL A 146 -15.73 -3.58 16.57
CA VAL A 146 -14.83 -4.69 16.22
C VAL A 146 -15.56 -5.71 15.35
N ILE A 147 -16.72 -6.20 15.80
CA ILE A 147 -17.49 -7.22 15.06
C ILE A 147 -17.85 -6.72 13.65
N ARG A 148 -18.27 -5.45 13.54
CA ARG A 148 -18.57 -4.82 12.24
C ARG A 148 -17.35 -4.67 11.34
N ALA A 149 -16.17 -4.39 11.90
CA ALA A 149 -14.94 -4.24 11.13
C ALA A 149 -14.50 -5.55 10.44
N PHE A 150 -14.77 -6.69 11.08
CA PHE A 150 -14.53 -8.00 10.48
C PHE A 150 -15.58 -8.39 9.44
N ASP A 151 -16.82 -7.91 9.56
CA ASP A 151 -17.89 -8.12 8.56
C ASP A 151 -18.05 -9.62 8.17
N GLY A 152 -17.94 -10.50 9.17
CA GLY A 152 -18.00 -11.96 8.98
C GLY A 152 -16.74 -12.61 8.41
N SER A 153 -15.72 -11.84 8.01
CA SER A 153 -14.43 -12.39 7.58
C SER A 153 -13.64 -12.98 8.75
N GLN A 154 -12.88 -14.04 8.46
CA GLN A 154 -11.98 -14.63 9.45
C GLN A 154 -10.72 -13.77 9.61
N PRO A 155 -10.22 -13.60 10.85
CA PRO A 155 -8.97 -12.89 11.09
C PRO A 155 -7.78 -13.61 10.46
N GLN A 156 -6.79 -12.83 10.05
CA GLN A 156 -5.56 -13.30 9.41
C GLN A 156 -4.31 -13.13 10.30
N THR A 157 -4.49 -12.54 11.49
CA THR A 157 -3.44 -12.25 12.47
C THR A 157 -3.86 -12.72 13.86
N PHE A 158 -2.87 -12.90 14.74
CA PHE A 158 -3.14 -13.21 16.15
C PHE A 158 -3.92 -12.09 16.83
N GLU A 159 -3.51 -10.84 16.59
CA GLU A 159 -4.15 -9.65 17.10
C GLU A 159 -5.61 -9.56 16.66
N GLY A 160 -5.88 -9.90 15.39
CA GLY A 160 -7.23 -10.02 14.84
C GLY A 160 -8.07 -11.11 15.53
N VAL A 161 -7.50 -12.29 15.75
CA VAL A 161 -8.16 -13.38 16.50
C VAL A 161 -8.52 -12.91 17.91
N MET A 162 -7.57 -12.30 18.61
CA MET A 162 -7.75 -11.87 19.99
C MET A 162 -8.78 -10.75 20.12
N VAL A 163 -8.70 -9.70 19.29
CA VAL A 163 -9.66 -8.58 19.37
C VAL A 163 -11.08 -9.06 19.03
N LEU A 164 -11.25 -9.91 18.02
CA LEU A 164 -12.56 -10.41 17.61
C LEU A 164 -13.15 -11.38 18.65
N ALA A 165 -12.34 -12.29 19.19
CA ALA A 165 -12.80 -13.20 20.24
C ALA A 165 -13.22 -12.44 21.49
N ARG A 166 -12.45 -11.43 21.94
CA ARG A 166 -12.82 -10.57 23.08
C ARG A 166 -14.13 -9.82 22.82
N ALA A 167 -14.31 -9.27 21.62
CA ALA A 167 -15.54 -8.58 21.23
C ALA A 167 -16.77 -9.50 21.24
N TYR A 168 -16.63 -10.75 20.78
CA TYR A 168 -17.70 -11.73 20.86
C TYR A 168 -18.03 -12.14 22.29
N VAL A 169 -17.02 -12.32 23.16
CA VAL A 169 -17.24 -12.60 24.59
C VAL A 169 -17.98 -11.45 25.26
N ALA A 170 -17.54 -10.20 25.05
CA ALA A 170 -18.18 -9.02 25.61
C ALA A 170 -19.62 -8.82 25.14
N SER A 171 -19.93 -9.26 23.91
CA SER A 171 -21.28 -9.26 23.34
C SER A 171 -22.12 -10.49 23.74
N GLY A 172 -21.62 -11.38 24.61
CA GLY A 172 -22.31 -12.59 25.05
C GLY A 172 -22.31 -13.75 24.04
N ASN A 173 -21.66 -13.62 22.89
CA ASN A 173 -21.62 -14.63 21.84
C ASN A 173 -20.43 -15.60 22.00
N ILE A 174 -20.47 -16.41 23.06
CA ILE A 174 -19.39 -17.36 23.40
C ILE A 174 -19.15 -18.39 22.29
N LYS A 175 -20.19 -18.78 21.54
CA LYS A 175 -20.06 -19.71 20.42
C LYS A 175 -19.19 -19.13 19.30
N ALA A 176 -19.42 -17.87 18.93
CA ALA A 176 -18.62 -17.18 17.91
C ALA A 176 -17.18 -16.91 18.39
N ALA A 177 -17.00 -16.53 19.66
CA ALA A 177 -15.67 -16.39 20.24
C ALA A 177 -14.86 -17.70 20.13
N ARG A 178 -15.48 -18.84 20.49
CA ARG A 178 -14.84 -20.15 20.40
C ARG A 178 -14.52 -20.55 18.96
N SER A 179 -15.40 -20.24 17.99
CA SER A 179 -15.13 -20.59 16.59
C SER A 179 -13.95 -19.82 16.01
N VAL A 180 -13.72 -18.58 16.44
CA VAL A 180 -12.57 -17.79 16.00
C VAL A 180 -11.29 -18.23 16.70
N LEU A 181 -11.34 -18.50 18.01
CA LEU A 181 -10.13 -18.78 18.80
C LEU A 181 -9.62 -20.23 18.67
N SER A 182 -10.51 -21.22 18.55
CA SER A 182 -10.14 -22.65 18.61
C SER A 182 -9.21 -23.13 17.49
N PRO A 183 -9.35 -22.67 16.22
CA PRO A 183 -8.42 -23.04 15.16
C PRO A 183 -7.02 -22.50 15.45
N PHE A 184 -6.94 -21.25 15.93
CA PHE A 184 -5.68 -20.57 16.17
C PHE A 184 -4.92 -21.18 17.36
N TRP A 185 -5.58 -21.46 18.49
CA TRP A 185 -4.92 -22.04 19.68
C TRP A 185 -4.20 -23.37 19.41
N ARG A 186 -4.68 -24.17 18.45
CA ARG A 186 -4.08 -25.47 18.13
C ARG A 186 -2.81 -25.37 17.27
N THR A 187 -2.59 -24.24 16.61
CA THR A 187 -1.50 -24.03 15.66
C THR A 187 -0.61 -22.83 16.01
N ALA A 188 -1.01 -22.02 16.99
CA ALA A 188 -0.28 -20.87 17.44
C ALA A 188 1.01 -21.27 18.15
N ILE A 189 2.13 -20.79 17.64
CA ILE A 189 3.37 -20.69 18.41
C ILE A 189 3.34 -19.28 19.01
N LEU A 190 3.18 -19.20 20.34
CA LEU A 190 3.27 -17.94 21.06
C LEU A 190 4.74 -17.54 21.15
N GLU A 191 5.08 -16.32 20.75
CA GLU A 191 6.41 -15.78 20.99
C GLU A 191 6.44 -15.00 22.30
N ALA A 192 7.63 -14.78 22.87
CA ALA A 192 7.77 -14.10 24.18
C ALA A 192 7.13 -12.70 24.26
N ARG A 193 6.95 -12.03 23.11
CA ARG A 193 6.24 -10.75 23.02
C ARG A 193 4.72 -10.85 23.20
N ASP A 194 4.16 -12.05 23.09
CA ASP A 194 2.72 -12.33 23.13
C ASP A 194 2.24 -12.79 24.53
N GLU A 195 3.17 -13.06 25.46
CA GLU A 195 2.89 -13.58 26.82
C GLU A 195 2.83 -12.49 27.91
N ALA A 196 3.12 -11.23 27.57
CA ALA A 196 3.27 -10.13 28.53
C ALA A 196 1.96 -9.42 28.89
#